data_AF-A0A920GQP0-F1
#
_entry.id   AF-A0A920GQP0-F1
#
_cell.length_a   1.000
_cell.length_b   1.000
_cell.length_c   1.000
_cell.angle_alpha   90.00
_cell.angle_beta   90.00
_cell.angle_gamma   90.00
#
_symmetry.space_group_name_H-M   'P 1'
#
loop_
_entity.id
_entity.type
_entity.pdbx_description
1 polymer ?
#
loop_
_entity_poly.entity_id
_entity_poly.type
_entity_poly.pdbx_seq_one_letter_code
_entity_poly.pdbx_strand_id
1 'polypeptide(L)'
;MNAGKNLRLGVNIDHVATVRNARGSSYPDPVRAALISQEAGADGITAHLREDRRHIVDQDIASIIEAINIPLNFEMAATDEMQKIALNHTPHAVCIVPEKREERTTEGGLDVVKDEYNLAQYITPLREKGCRVSIFLAADEKQIRAASRIGAKLSNYTRALIVICITKKSLKSAMLNFLV
;
A
#
# COMPACT_ATOMS: atom_id res chain seq x y z
N MET A 1 6.31 32.13 0.72
CA MET A 1 7.15 31.04 0.18
C MET A 1 6.22 30.07 -0.54
N ASN A 2 6.42 29.85 -1.84
CA ASN A 2 5.60 28.94 -2.63
C ASN A 2 5.77 27.51 -2.10
N ALA A 3 4.73 26.98 -1.44
CA ALA A 3 4.64 25.55 -1.14
C ALA A 3 4.40 24.80 -2.46
N GLY A 4 5.45 24.64 -3.25
CA GLY A 4 5.44 23.67 -4.34
C GLY A 4 5.06 22.31 -3.74
N LYS A 5 3.99 21.70 -4.25
CA LYS A 5 3.62 20.33 -3.88
C LYS A 5 4.79 19.42 -4.26
N ASN A 6 5.66 19.13 -3.30
CA ASN A 6 6.71 18.14 -3.50
C ASN A 6 6.04 16.80 -3.82
N LEU A 7 6.50 16.18 -4.91
CA LEU A 7 6.15 14.81 -5.24
C LEU A 7 6.56 13.93 -4.07
N ARG A 8 5.70 12.98 -3.71
CA ARG A 8 5.95 12.01 -2.64
C ARG A 8 6.26 10.65 -3.22
N LEU A 9 7.18 9.92 -2.60
CA LEU A 9 7.52 8.55 -2.94
C LEU A 9 6.98 7.58 -1.87
N GLY A 10 6.09 6.68 -2.29
CA GLY A 10 5.70 5.51 -1.50
C GLY A 10 6.48 4.29 -1.97
N VAL A 11 7.16 3.59 -1.06
CA VAL A 11 7.88 2.35 -1.38
C VAL A 11 7.05 1.14 -1.00
N ASN A 12 6.65 0.33 -1.99
CA ASN A 12 6.01 -0.95 -1.74
C ASN A 12 7.06 -2.04 -1.44
N ILE A 13 6.87 -2.77 -0.34
CA ILE A 13 7.82 -3.77 0.17
C ILE A 13 7.35 -5.23 0.02
N ASP A 14 6.24 -5.49 -0.69
CA ASP A 14 5.65 -6.82 -0.85
C ASP A 14 6.60 -7.83 -1.47
N HIS A 15 7.42 -7.38 -2.42
CA HIS A 15 8.38 -8.24 -3.10
C HIS A 15 9.56 -8.65 -2.21
N VAL A 16 9.84 -7.91 -1.13
CA VAL A 16 10.81 -8.35 -0.11
C VAL A 16 10.26 -9.61 0.58
N ALA A 17 9.00 -9.57 0.99
CA ALA A 17 8.32 -10.71 1.59
C ALA A 17 8.17 -11.88 0.59
N THR A 18 7.95 -11.59 -0.69
CA THR A 18 7.94 -12.62 -1.74
C THR A 18 9.27 -13.40 -1.78
N VAL A 19 10.41 -12.70 -1.77
CA VAL A 19 11.74 -13.33 -1.76
C VAL A 19 11.98 -14.10 -0.46
N ARG A 20 11.55 -13.55 0.69
CA ARG A 20 11.62 -14.23 1.99
C ARG A 20 10.89 -15.56 1.96
N ASN A 21 9.63 -15.54 1.54
CA ASN A 21 8.74 -16.68 1.55
C ASN A 21 9.24 -17.78 0.60
N ALA A 22 9.76 -17.40 -0.58
CA ALA A 22 10.37 -18.34 -1.51
C ALA A 22 11.60 -19.08 -0.94
N ARG A 23 12.27 -18.51 0.07
CA ARG A 23 13.41 -19.14 0.75
C ARG A 23 13.02 -19.91 2.01
N GLY A 24 11.81 -19.72 2.54
CA GLY A 24 11.37 -20.31 3.81
C GLY A 24 12.21 -19.86 5.02
N SER A 25 12.82 -18.68 4.95
CA SER A 25 13.68 -18.14 6.03
C SER A 25 13.13 -16.83 6.57
N SER A 26 13.71 -16.30 7.64
CA SER A 26 13.36 -14.95 8.15
C SER A 26 13.93 -13.80 7.32
N TYR A 27 14.73 -14.09 6.28
CA TYR A 27 15.39 -13.08 5.45
C TYR A 27 15.10 -13.22 3.95
N PRO A 28 15.03 -12.11 3.20
CA PRO A 28 15.09 -10.73 3.69
C PRO A 28 13.84 -10.33 4.49
N ASP A 29 14.00 -9.43 5.47
CA ASP A 29 12.91 -8.99 6.35
C ASP A 29 12.22 -7.72 5.79
N PRO A 30 10.89 -7.74 5.56
CA PRO A 30 10.13 -6.57 5.12
C PRO A 30 10.20 -5.38 6.08
N VAL A 31 10.25 -5.60 7.40
CA VAL A 31 10.34 -4.52 8.39
C VAL A 31 11.66 -3.77 8.21
N ARG A 32 12.76 -4.51 8.07
CA ARG A 32 14.06 -3.91 7.77
C ARG A 32 14.06 -3.14 6.44
N ALA A 33 13.37 -3.64 5.42
CA ALA A 33 13.26 -2.92 4.15
C ALA A 33 12.46 -1.62 4.27
N ALA A 34 11.42 -1.59 5.10
CA ALA A 34 10.66 -0.39 5.41
C ALA A 34 11.52 0.67 6.09
N LEU A 35 12.31 0.28 7.11
CA LEU A 35 13.24 1.16 7.82
C LEU A 35 14.30 1.75 6.88
N ILE A 36 14.93 0.92 6.06
CA ILE A 36 15.93 1.39 5.07
C ILE A 36 15.29 2.38 4.08
N SER A 37 14.06 2.10 3.63
CA SER A 37 13.35 2.99 2.70
C SER A 37 13.05 4.35 3.35
N GLN A 38 12.64 4.35 4.62
CA GLN A 38 12.46 5.56 5.41
C GLN A 38 13.76 6.36 5.56
N GLU A 39 14.85 5.70 5.96
CA GLU A 39 16.17 6.32 6.11
C GLU A 39 16.69 6.91 4.79
N ALA A 40 16.34 6.28 3.67
CA ALA A 40 16.68 6.74 2.31
C ALA A 40 15.78 7.89 1.80
N GLY A 41 14.80 8.34 2.59
CA GLY A 41 13.96 9.49 2.27
C GLY A 41 12.61 9.17 1.61
N ALA A 42 12.09 7.94 1.76
CA ALA A 42 10.71 7.65 1.37
C ALA A 42 9.71 8.47 2.20
N ASP A 43 8.67 8.99 1.55
CA ASP A 43 7.59 9.73 2.22
C ASP A 43 6.52 8.81 2.82
N GLY A 44 6.56 7.52 2.50
CA GLY A 44 5.68 6.51 3.05
C GLY A 44 6.05 5.10 2.60
N ILE A 45 5.51 4.12 3.31
CA ILE A 45 5.63 2.69 2.99
C ILE A 45 4.28 2.19 2.49
N THR A 46 4.31 1.27 1.53
CA THR A 46 3.11 0.54 1.09
C THR A 46 3.32 -0.96 1.34
N ALA A 47 2.31 -1.62 1.89
CA ALA A 47 2.31 -3.06 2.07
C ALA A 47 0.90 -3.60 1.80
N HIS A 48 0.81 -4.64 0.96
CA HIS A 48 -0.44 -5.31 0.62
C HIS A 48 -0.57 -6.62 1.40
N LEU A 49 -1.43 -6.62 2.42
CA LEU A 49 -1.85 -7.85 3.08
C LEU A 49 -2.96 -8.50 2.25
N ARG A 50 -2.61 -9.58 1.57
CA ARG A 50 -3.55 -10.36 0.77
C ARG A 50 -4.40 -11.29 1.63
N GLU A 51 -5.61 -11.60 1.18
CA GLU A 51 -6.45 -12.62 1.84
C GLU A 51 -5.71 -13.97 1.99
N ASP A 52 -4.95 -14.37 0.95
CA ASP A 52 -4.19 -15.61 0.92
C ASP A 52 -2.79 -15.55 1.57
N ARG A 53 -2.40 -14.37 2.10
CA ARG A 53 -1.09 -14.13 2.74
C ARG A 53 0.11 -14.58 1.88
N ARG A 54 0.01 -14.42 0.55
CA ARG A 54 1.04 -14.87 -0.40
C ARG A 54 2.43 -14.28 -0.17
N HIS A 55 2.51 -13.02 0.27
CA HIS A 55 3.77 -12.32 0.55
C HIS A 55 3.82 -11.76 1.96
N ILE A 56 3.24 -10.57 2.15
CA ILE A 56 3.11 -9.92 3.46
C ILE A 56 2.15 -10.77 4.31
N VAL A 57 2.53 -10.98 5.57
CA VAL A 57 1.71 -11.67 6.57
C VAL A 57 1.29 -10.71 7.69
N ASP A 58 0.34 -11.10 8.53
CA ASP A 58 -0.24 -10.24 9.58
C ASP A 58 0.82 -9.69 10.53
N GLN A 59 1.80 -10.54 10.90
CA GLN A 59 2.91 -10.13 11.76
C GLN A 59 3.79 -9.05 11.12
N ASP A 60 3.96 -9.06 9.79
CA ASP A 60 4.71 -8.02 9.09
C ASP A 60 4.02 -6.66 9.26
N ILE A 61 2.69 -6.61 9.11
CA ILE A 61 1.92 -5.37 9.24
C ILE A 61 2.07 -4.78 10.65
N ALA A 62 1.87 -5.60 11.68
CA ALA A 62 2.03 -5.17 13.06
C ALA A 62 3.44 -4.61 13.30
N SER A 63 4.48 -5.35 12.89
CA SER A 63 5.87 -4.94 13.10
C SER A 63 6.30 -3.74 12.25
N ILE A 64 5.77 -3.58 11.04
CA ILE A 64 6.02 -2.38 10.21
C ILE A 64 5.46 -1.14 10.91
N ILE A 65 4.21 -1.20 11.39
CA ILE A 65 3.54 -0.08 12.05
C ILE A 65 4.28 0.36 13.31
N GLU A 66 4.78 -0.60 14.09
CA GLU A 66 5.58 -0.31 15.29
C GLU A 66 6.95 0.30 14.97
N ALA A 67 7.55 -0.06 13.83
CA ALA A 67 8.92 0.30 13.49
C ALA A 67 9.06 1.63 12.75
N ILE A 68 8.14 1.98 11.85
CA ILE A 68 8.27 3.18 11.00
C ILE A 68 7.67 4.43 11.66
N ASN A 69 8.26 5.57 11.35
CA ASN A 69 7.79 6.91 11.74
C ASN A 69 7.20 7.70 10.56
N ILE A 70 7.17 7.11 9.37
CA ILE A 70 6.50 7.64 8.18
C ILE A 70 5.17 6.93 7.92
N PRO A 71 4.24 7.53 7.16
CA PRO A 71 2.95 6.92 6.90
C PRO A 71 3.00 5.54 6.23
N LEU A 72 2.19 4.61 6.75
CA LEU A 72 1.82 3.38 6.06
C LEU A 72 0.60 3.59 5.16
N ASN A 73 0.70 3.15 3.91
CA ASN A 73 -0.39 2.91 2.99
C ASN A 73 -0.70 1.41 2.98
N PHE A 74 -1.79 1.02 3.64
CA PHE A 74 -2.18 -0.38 3.79
C PHE A 74 -3.07 -0.81 2.63
N GLU A 75 -2.53 -1.65 1.75
CA GLU A 75 -3.27 -2.23 0.62
C GLU A 75 -3.99 -3.51 1.07
N MET A 76 -5.26 -3.66 0.67
CA MET A 76 -6.12 -4.76 1.09
C MET A 76 -7.35 -4.93 0.19
N ALA A 77 -7.91 -6.15 0.16
CA ALA A 77 -9.22 -6.42 -0.43
C ALA A 77 -10.37 -5.83 0.41
N ALA A 78 -11.53 -5.59 -0.22
CA ALA A 78 -12.74 -5.10 0.44
C ALA A 78 -13.51 -6.23 1.17
N THR A 79 -12.87 -6.89 2.14
CA THR A 79 -13.51 -7.95 2.94
C THR A 79 -13.62 -7.61 4.42
N ASP A 80 -14.56 -8.24 5.12
CA ASP A 80 -14.81 -8.00 6.54
C ASP A 80 -13.58 -8.31 7.41
N GLU A 81 -12.82 -9.35 7.07
CA GLU A 81 -11.59 -9.71 7.76
C GLU A 81 -10.56 -8.59 7.62
N MET A 82 -10.29 -8.15 6.39
CA MET A 82 -9.34 -7.09 6.13
C MET A 82 -9.76 -5.78 6.80
N GLN A 83 -11.07 -5.46 6.79
CA GLN A 83 -11.59 -4.25 7.41
C GLN A 83 -11.32 -4.24 8.92
N LYS A 84 -11.53 -5.38 9.59
CA LYS A 84 -11.24 -5.53 11.03
C LYS A 84 -9.75 -5.35 11.31
N ILE A 85 -8.87 -5.93 10.50
CA ILE A 85 -7.42 -5.75 10.62
C ILE A 85 -7.05 -4.27 10.47
N ALA A 86 -7.56 -3.60 9.44
CA ALA A 86 -7.31 -2.17 9.23
C ALA A 86 -7.83 -1.30 10.38
N LEU A 87 -9.03 -1.58 10.90
CA LEU A 87 -9.60 -0.83 12.02
C LEU A 87 -8.85 -1.05 13.34
N ASN A 88 -8.30 -2.25 13.55
CA ASN A 88 -7.48 -2.56 14.72
C ASN A 88 -6.15 -1.80 14.69
N HIS A 89 -5.52 -1.72 13.52
CA HIS A 89 -4.22 -1.07 13.36
C HIS A 89 -4.31 0.44 13.07
N THR A 90 -5.44 0.91 12.53
CA THR A 90 -5.68 2.32 12.14
C THR A 90 -4.50 2.92 11.36
N PRO A 91 -4.10 2.35 10.20
CA PRO A 91 -3.00 2.89 9.41
C PRO A 91 -3.34 4.30 8.90
N HIS A 92 -2.32 5.12 8.61
CA HIS A 92 -2.54 6.48 8.09
C HIS A 92 -3.39 6.48 6.81
N ALA A 93 -3.16 5.51 5.91
CA ALA A 93 -3.94 5.34 4.70
C ALA A 93 -4.29 3.87 4.46
N VAL A 94 -5.43 3.66 3.81
CA VAL A 94 -5.87 2.37 3.27
C VAL A 94 -6.10 2.54 1.78
N CYS A 95 -5.66 1.56 0.98
CA CYS A 95 -5.91 1.48 -0.44
C CYS A 95 -6.66 0.18 -0.74
N ILE A 96 -7.91 0.31 -1.20
CA ILE A 96 -8.72 -0.84 -1.57
C ILE A 96 -8.30 -1.30 -2.96
N VAL A 97 -7.85 -2.55 -3.06
CA VAL A 97 -7.37 -3.18 -4.29
C VAL A 97 -8.21 -4.41 -4.63
N PRO A 98 -8.48 -4.68 -5.91
CA PRO A 98 -9.25 -5.86 -6.31
C PRO A 98 -8.38 -7.13 -6.25
N GLU A 99 -8.82 -8.15 -5.53
CA GLU A 99 -8.11 -9.42 -5.44
C GLU A 99 -8.76 -10.53 -6.27
N LYS A 100 -10.08 -10.49 -6.41
CA LYS A 100 -10.84 -11.45 -7.20
C LYS A 100 -11.06 -10.94 -8.62
N ARG A 101 -11.31 -11.85 -9.57
CA ARG A 101 -11.50 -11.46 -10.97
C ARG A 101 -12.81 -10.70 -11.18
N GLU A 102 -13.83 -11.02 -10.38
CA GLU A 102 -15.19 -10.48 -10.44
C GLU A 102 -15.28 -9.03 -9.97
N GLU A 103 -14.26 -8.59 -9.22
CA GLU A 103 -14.10 -7.25 -8.65
C GLU A 103 -13.39 -6.30 -9.63
N ARG A 104 -12.76 -6.85 -10.68
CA ARG A 104 -11.92 -6.10 -11.62
C ARG A 104 -12.71 -5.66 -12.83
N THR A 105 -12.45 -4.42 -13.24
CA THR A 105 -12.67 -3.97 -14.61
C THR A 105 -11.75 -4.76 -15.58
N THR A 106 -12.02 -4.65 -16.88
CA THR A 106 -11.14 -5.24 -17.92
C THR A 106 -9.70 -4.73 -17.84
N GLU A 107 -9.49 -3.53 -17.29
CA GLU A 107 -8.17 -2.91 -17.12
C GLU A 107 -7.52 -3.19 -15.76
N GLY A 108 -8.18 -4.00 -14.91
CA GLY A 108 -7.59 -4.54 -13.67
C GLY A 108 -7.84 -3.74 -12.40
N GLY A 109 -8.39 -2.52 -12.48
CA GLY A 109 -8.83 -1.73 -11.31
C GLY A 109 -10.18 -2.17 -10.76
N LEU A 110 -10.51 -1.76 -9.53
CA LEU A 110 -11.77 -2.08 -8.86
C LEU A 110 -12.96 -1.46 -9.61
N ASP A 111 -14.02 -2.23 -9.83
CA ASP A 111 -15.27 -1.73 -10.43
C ASP A 111 -16.19 -1.11 -9.36
N VAL A 112 -15.97 0.17 -9.05
CA VAL A 112 -16.73 0.91 -8.05
C VAL A 112 -18.15 1.20 -8.52
N VAL A 113 -18.36 1.43 -9.83
CA VAL A 113 -19.70 1.71 -10.37
C VAL A 113 -20.65 0.55 -10.08
N LYS A 114 -20.17 -0.69 -10.22
CA LYS A 114 -20.96 -1.89 -10.00
C LYS A 114 -21.36 -2.10 -8.53
N ASP A 115 -20.52 -1.68 -7.59
CA ASP A 115 -20.67 -1.97 -6.15
C ASP A 115 -20.64 -0.72 -5.26
N GLU A 116 -21.08 0.42 -5.78
CA GLU A 116 -20.90 1.74 -5.17
C GLU A 116 -21.46 1.82 -3.75
N TYR A 117 -22.68 1.30 -3.54
CA TYR A 117 -23.35 1.33 -2.24
C TYR A 117 -22.59 0.52 -1.18
N ASN A 118 -22.22 -0.73 -1.49
CA ASN A 118 -21.52 -1.59 -0.54
C ASN A 118 -20.12 -1.06 -0.24
N LEU A 119 -19.40 -0.57 -1.25
CA LEU A 119 -18.10 0.06 -1.05
C LEU A 119 -18.21 1.33 -0.20
N ALA A 120 -19.26 2.14 -0.36
CA ALA A 120 -19.48 3.29 0.51
C ALA A 120 -19.67 2.88 1.97
N GLN A 121 -20.49 1.86 2.24
CA GLN A 121 -20.68 1.30 3.58
C GLN A 121 -19.35 0.75 4.13
N TYR A 122 -18.58 0.06 3.29
CA TYR A 122 -17.31 -0.54 3.65
C TYR A 122 -16.25 0.50 4.07
N ILE A 123 -16.13 1.61 3.34
CA ILE A 123 -15.08 2.60 3.62
C ILE A 123 -15.46 3.60 4.73
N THR A 124 -16.75 3.74 5.04
CA THR A 124 -17.24 4.67 6.07
C THR A 124 -16.56 4.47 7.42
N PRO A 125 -16.56 3.27 8.05
CA PRO A 125 -15.94 3.09 9.35
C PRO A 125 -14.42 3.32 9.32
N LEU A 126 -13.73 3.00 8.22
CA LEU A 126 -12.30 3.27 8.05
C LEU A 126 -12.02 4.79 8.07
N ARG A 127 -12.86 5.57 7.37
CA ARG A 127 -12.77 7.03 7.34
C ARG A 127 -13.08 7.64 8.70
N GLU A 128 -14.12 7.17 9.38
CA GLU A 128 -14.51 7.63 10.72
C GLU A 128 -13.43 7.34 11.77
N LYS A 129 -12.67 6.24 11.60
CA LYS A 129 -11.49 5.93 12.42
C LYS A 129 -10.28 6.81 12.09
N GLY A 130 -10.35 7.66 11.07
CA GLY A 130 -9.29 8.59 10.68
C GLY A 130 -8.37 8.09 9.56
N CYS A 131 -8.62 6.91 8.99
CA CYS A 131 -7.84 6.40 7.87
C CYS A 131 -8.12 7.22 6.60
N ARG A 132 -7.09 7.60 5.87
CA ARG A 132 -7.25 8.15 4.51
C ARG A 132 -7.53 7.00 3.54
N VAL A 133 -8.77 6.89 3.08
CA VAL A 133 -9.14 5.83 2.16
C VAL A 133 -8.90 6.25 0.71
N SER A 134 -8.29 5.34 -0.04
CA SER A 134 -8.14 5.39 -1.49
C SER A 134 -8.59 4.09 -2.14
N ILE A 135 -8.90 4.15 -3.44
CA ILE A 135 -9.28 2.98 -4.23
C ILE A 135 -8.40 2.89 -5.46
N PHE A 136 -7.97 1.69 -5.79
CA PHE A 136 -7.21 1.36 -6.98
C PHE A 136 -8.15 1.17 -8.18
N LEU A 137 -8.09 2.11 -9.12
CA LEU A 137 -9.03 2.21 -10.24
C LEU A 137 -8.33 2.15 -11.59
N ALA A 138 -9.08 1.72 -12.60
CA ALA A 138 -8.74 1.97 -13.99
C ALA A 138 -8.85 3.48 -14.31
N ALA A 139 -8.21 3.93 -15.39
CA ALA A 139 -8.25 5.31 -15.85
C ALA A 139 -9.57 5.64 -16.58
N ASP A 140 -10.70 5.33 -15.96
CA ASP A 140 -12.05 5.53 -16.49
C ASP A 140 -12.79 6.62 -15.70
N GLU A 141 -13.43 7.53 -16.43
CA GLU A 141 -14.09 8.70 -15.86
C GLU A 141 -15.31 8.34 -15.00
N LYS A 142 -16.02 7.25 -15.33
CA LYS A 142 -17.17 6.79 -14.53
C LYS A 142 -16.68 6.21 -13.20
N GLN A 143 -15.61 5.41 -13.22
CA GLN A 143 -14.97 4.87 -12.02
C GLN A 143 -14.44 5.99 -11.12
N ILE A 144 -13.76 6.99 -11.68
CA ILE A 144 -13.26 8.17 -10.97
C ILE A 144 -14.40 8.92 -10.26
N ARG A 145 -15.51 9.19 -10.97
CA ARG A 145 -16.66 9.87 -10.39
C ARG A 145 -17.33 9.05 -9.29
N ALA A 146 -17.47 7.73 -9.48
CA ALA A 146 -18.05 6.84 -8.48
C ALA A 146 -17.23 6.83 -7.19
N ALA A 147 -15.91 6.66 -7.29
CA ALA A 147 -15.02 6.73 -6.13
C ALA A 147 -15.08 8.08 -5.41
N SER A 148 -15.19 9.18 -6.17
CA SER A 148 -15.35 10.51 -5.58
C SER A 148 -16.66 10.67 -4.81
N ARG A 149 -17.77 10.07 -5.28
CA ARG A 149 -19.08 10.16 -4.61
C ARG A 149 -19.10 9.46 -3.25
N ILE A 150 -18.43 8.31 -3.15
CA ILE A 150 -18.34 7.56 -1.89
C ILE A 150 -17.31 8.15 -0.91
N GLY A 151 -16.58 9.20 -1.34
CA GLY A 151 -15.60 9.91 -0.53
C GLY A 151 -14.26 9.19 -0.40
N ALA A 152 -13.97 8.28 -1.33
CA ALA A 152 -12.62 7.75 -1.51
C ALA A 152 -11.77 8.73 -2.33
N LYS A 153 -10.48 8.80 -2.02
CA LYS A 153 -9.51 9.53 -2.87
C LYS A 153 -8.96 8.59 -3.95
N LEU A 154 -8.58 9.14 -5.09
CA LEU A 154 -7.97 8.35 -6.15
C LEU A 154 -6.54 7.92 -5.78
N SER A 155 -6.29 6.61 -5.83
CA SER A 155 -4.95 6.04 -5.95
C SER A 155 -4.68 5.82 -7.43
N ASN A 156 -4.31 6.88 -8.16
CA ASN A 156 -4.05 6.77 -9.60
C ASN A 156 -2.75 6.01 -9.87
N TYR A 157 -2.82 5.05 -10.78
CA TYR A 157 -1.66 4.53 -11.51
C TYR A 157 -0.78 5.72 -11.96
N THR A 158 0.53 5.66 -11.70
CA THR A 158 1.58 6.59 -12.21
C THR A 158 1.91 7.85 -11.38
N ARG A 159 1.51 7.95 -10.10
CA ARG A 159 2.20 8.86 -9.15
C ARG A 159 2.90 8.09 -8.03
N ALA A 160 4.02 7.48 -8.43
CA ALA A 160 5.11 6.99 -7.58
C ALA A 160 4.77 5.84 -6.61
N LEU A 161 4.29 4.71 -7.15
CA LEU A 161 4.70 3.41 -6.61
C LEU A 161 5.92 2.96 -7.41
N ILE A 162 7.12 3.40 -7.02
CA ILE A 162 8.35 2.76 -7.50
C ILE A 162 8.59 1.59 -6.55
N VAL A 163 8.34 0.37 -7.04
CA VAL A 163 8.78 -0.86 -6.38
C VAL A 163 10.30 -0.89 -6.51
N ILE A 164 11.03 -0.38 -5.51
CA ILE A 164 12.49 -0.57 -5.45
C ILE A 164 12.75 -1.98 -4.94
N CYS A 165 12.87 -2.93 -5.86
CA CYS A 165 13.42 -4.24 -5.57
C CYS A 165 14.94 -4.09 -5.41
N ILE A 166 15.43 -3.90 -4.18
CA ILE A 166 16.86 -3.90 -3.89
C ILE A 166 17.38 -5.34 -4.06
N THR A 167 17.79 -5.67 -5.28
CA THR A 167 18.64 -6.84 -5.52
C THR A 167 20.11 -6.42 -5.40
N LYS A 168 20.95 -7.36 -4.92
CA LYS A 168 22.37 -7.21 -4.50
C LYS A 168 23.30 -6.31 -5.35
N LYS A 169 22.93 -5.90 -6.56
CA LYS A 169 23.78 -5.08 -7.45
C LYS A 169 23.76 -3.58 -7.17
N SER A 170 22.74 -3.02 -6.52
CA SER A 170 22.65 -1.55 -6.31
C SER A 170 23.45 -1.03 -5.11
N LEU A 171 24.01 -1.90 -4.26
CA LEU A 171 24.81 -1.52 -3.09
C LEU A 171 26.14 -0.83 -3.43
N LYS A 172 26.69 -0.97 -4.64
CA LYS A 172 28.03 -0.43 -4.94
C LYS A 172 28.09 1.09 -5.03
N SER A 173 27.00 1.77 -5.38
CA SER A 173 27.02 3.24 -5.50
C SER A 173 26.61 3.97 -4.21
N ALA A 174 25.88 3.31 -3.31
CA ALA A 174 25.45 3.91 -2.04
C ALA A 174 26.44 3.70 -0.89
N MET A 175 27.38 2.75 -1.00
CA MET A 175 28.39 2.48 0.04
C MET A 175 29.76 3.15 -0.19
N LEU A 176 30.01 3.79 -1.34
CA LEU A 176 31.37 4.30 -1.64
C LEU A 176 31.73 5.62 -0.92
N ASN A 177 30.78 6.27 -0.24
CA ASN A 177 31.04 7.47 0.56
C ASN A 177 31.04 7.22 2.08
N PHE A 178 31.13 5.95 2.53
CA PHE A 178 31.14 5.61 3.96
C PHE A 178 32.38 4.82 4.42
N LEU A 179 33.45 4.82 3.62
CA LEU A 179 34.77 4.29 3.99
C LEU A 179 35.89 5.27 3.57
N VAL A 180 35.80 6.50 4.09
CA VAL A 180 36.91 7.27 4.72
C VAL A 180 36.27 8.07 5.85
#